data_AF-A0A946ZAV3-F1
#
_entry.id   AF-A0A946ZAV3-F1
#
_cell.length_a   1.000
_cell.length_b   1.000
_cell.length_c   1.000
_cell.angle_alpha   90.00
_cell.angle_beta   90.00
_cell.angle_gamma   90.00
#
_symmetry.space_group_name_H-M   'P 1'
#
loop_
_entity.id
_entity.type
_entity.pdbx_description
1 polymer ?
#
loop_
_entity_poly.entity_id
_entity_poly.type
_entity_poly.pdbx_seq_one_letter_code
_entity_poly.pdbx_strand_id
1 'polypeptide(L)'
;MKISLSLPRSFYAIGLLLIASCGGTTLVSTPVENIDSIPLKISDLTETQEQTWSHADLISDTIPGMSVDRAYSEIIGTRRGKKVVVAVLDSGIDLTHEDLDGVLWTNADERPGNGVDDDNNGFVDDIHGYNFLGESYNEQLEMARILSLKLGDAALQAKARAKLEADYTEASQNKAQYEQILQAVTQSHEAVSRHLGKSDYTKKEVSAIKTEDPGLQQNIAVLLQMFNFSDSIPDLLEEVKDGIKHFSDQLNYNLNVNFSGRDAVGDNPYDLMDLGYGDGNPQSRFPDENHGTHVAGIIAAERNNGVGVKGVANNAQIMSIRAVPNGDEYDKDIALGIRYAVDNGARIINCSFGKSFSLNSEWVHDAIKYAATKDVLIVHAAGNDGIDIDASENTQYPNDYNNSPDTEISDNVIVVGSLTQNYGAEMISSFSNFGQKNVDVFAPGSGIYSTIPGNSYKSQGGTSMAAPAVSGVAALIMSYYPKLSAPQVKKILMQSGLSSKTSVILNGDPSKAKSFSEISRSGRMVNAYNALIMADGVAKGRLRI
;
A
#
# COMPACT_ATOMS: atom_id res chain seq x y z
N MET A 1 -28.48 -89.19 20.85
CA MET A 1 -28.87 -87.82 21.25
C MET A 1 -29.43 -87.12 20.01
N LYS A 2 -30.75 -86.85 20.06
CA LYS A 2 -31.66 -86.06 19.19
C LYS A 2 -31.21 -85.68 17.75
N ILE A 3 -31.84 -86.23 16.69
CA ILE A 3 -33.13 -85.90 16.01
C ILE A 3 -32.91 -85.04 14.76
N SER A 4 -33.69 -85.35 13.73
CA SER A 4 -33.58 -85.01 12.32
C SER A 4 -34.47 -83.85 11.85
N LEU A 5 -34.22 -83.45 10.59
CA LEU A 5 -35.14 -82.99 9.53
C LEU A 5 -35.71 -81.55 9.48
N SER A 6 -35.62 -81.02 8.24
CA SER A 6 -36.62 -80.27 7.45
C SER A 6 -36.57 -78.73 7.33
N LEU A 7 -36.66 -78.27 6.06
CA LEU A 7 -37.03 -76.94 5.52
C LEU A 7 -38.47 -76.51 5.96
N PRO A 8 -39.05 -75.38 5.48
CA PRO A 8 -38.61 -73.97 5.34
C PRO A 8 -39.66 -73.01 5.97
N ARG A 9 -39.42 -71.67 6.00
CA ARG A 9 -40.48 -70.64 5.83
C ARG A 9 -39.95 -69.21 5.80
N SER A 10 -40.41 -68.49 4.78
CA SER A 10 -40.23 -67.06 4.52
C SER A 10 -40.86 -66.18 5.61
N PHE A 11 -40.19 -65.08 5.96
CA PHE A 11 -40.82 -63.88 6.50
C PHE A 11 -40.20 -62.64 5.87
N TYR A 12 -41.08 -61.79 5.33
CA TYR A 12 -40.79 -60.49 4.75
C TYR A 12 -40.21 -59.55 5.80
N ALA A 13 -39.05 -58.94 5.51
CA ALA A 13 -38.59 -57.74 6.20
C ALA A 13 -38.63 -56.58 5.20
N ILE A 14 -39.57 -55.67 5.43
CA ILE A 14 -39.72 -54.40 4.74
C ILE A 14 -38.51 -53.54 5.13
N GLY A 15 -37.60 -53.30 4.18
CA GLY A 15 -36.51 -52.35 4.36
C GLY A 15 -37.07 -50.93 4.34
N LEU A 16 -37.04 -50.24 5.49
CA LEU A 16 -37.12 -48.78 5.53
C LEU A 16 -35.86 -48.22 4.86
N LEU A 17 -36.02 -47.62 3.67
CA LEU A 17 -35.05 -46.67 3.15
C LEU A 17 -35.07 -45.44 4.05
N LEU A 18 -34.08 -45.32 4.93
CA LEU A 18 -33.71 -44.04 5.53
C LEU A 18 -33.00 -43.22 4.45
N ILE A 19 -33.73 -42.32 3.81
CA ILE A 19 -33.13 -41.23 3.03
C ILE A 19 -32.51 -40.28 4.05
N ALA A 20 -31.22 -40.47 4.33
CA ALA A 20 -30.42 -39.48 5.02
C ALA A 20 -30.27 -38.27 4.08
N SER A 21 -31.15 -37.28 4.26
CA SER A 21 -30.96 -35.94 3.74
C SER A 21 -29.71 -35.37 4.40
N CYS A 22 -28.56 -35.46 3.72
CA CYS A 22 -27.39 -34.65 4.01
C CYS A 22 -27.73 -33.19 3.70
N GLY A 23 -28.45 -32.54 4.61
CA GLY A 23 -28.46 -31.10 4.70
C GLY A 23 -27.06 -30.68 5.11
N GLY A 24 -26.26 -30.21 4.16
CA GLY A 24 -24.97 -29.62 4.46
C GLY A 24 -25.16 -28.54 5.51
N THR A 25 -24.49 -28.70 6.65
CA THR A 25 -24.41 -27.65 7.67
C THR A 25 -23.79 -26.43 7.02
N THR A 26 -24.60 -25.42 6.69
CA THR A 26 -24.07 -24.11 6.35
C THR A 26 -23.35 -23.59 7.58
N LEU A 27 -22.02 -23.59 7.55
CA LEU A 27 -21.21 -22.85 8.52
C LEU A 27 -21.74 -21.41 8.54
N VAL A 28 -22.30 -21.00 9.68
CA VAL A 28 -22.71 -19.62 9.89
C VAL A 28 -21.45 -18.89 10.36
N SER A 29 -20.75 -18.25 9.43
CA SER A 29 -19.62 -17.39 9.76
C SER A 29 -20.12 -16.18 10.55
N THR A 30 -19.65 -16.02 11.78
CA THR A 30 -19.97 -14.88 12.64
C THR A 30 -18.88 -13.82 12.56
N PRO A 31 -19.22 -12.53 12.41
CA PRO A 31 -18.24 -11.44 12.48
C PRO A 31 -17.51 -11.41 13.82
N VAL A 32 -16.27 -10.92 13.80
CA VAL A 32 -15.53 -10.57 15.02
C VAL A 32 -16.02 -9.19 15.51
N GLU A 33 -16.53 -9.13 16.74
CA GLU A 33 -17.15 -7.92 17.29
C GLU A 33 -16.29 -7.20 18.36
N ASN A 34 -15.42 -7.90 19.09
CA ASN A 34 -14.66 -7.33 20.20
C ASN A 34 -13.21 -7.84 20.24
N ILE A 35 -12.26 -6.89 20.23
CA ILE A 35 -10.81 -7.13 20.30
C ILE A 35 -10.15 -6.44 21.51
N ASP A 36 -10.92 -5.77 22.37
CA ASP A 36 -10.40 -4.98 23.51
C ASP A 36 -9.76 -5.86 24.59
N SER A 37 -10.11 -7.15 24.63
CA SER A 37 -9.57 -8.11 25.61
C SER A 37 -8.40 -8.95 25.09
N ILE A 38 -7.90 -8.66 23.88
CA ILE A 38 -6.78 -9.41 23.31
C ILE A 38 -5.49 -9.02 24.03
N PRO A 39 -4.73 -10.00 24.57
CA PRO A 39 -3.46 -9.71 25.22
C PRO A 39 -2.47 -9.15 24.19
N LEU A 40 -1.65 -8.21 24.63
CA LEU A 40 -0.56 -7.69 23.81
C LEU A 40 0.45 -8.80 23.53
N LYS A 41 0.87 -8.91 22.27
CA LYS A 41 2.02 -9.74 21.92
C LYS A 41 3.28 -9.05 22.44
N ILE A 42 4.02 -9.76 23.31
CA ILE A 42 5.24 -9.24 23.95
C ILE A 42 6.52 -9.90 23.42
N SER A 43 6.38 -10.92 22.58
CA SER A 43 7.50 -11.58 21.91
C SER A 43 7.68 -11.00 20.52
N ASP A 44 8.95 -10.86 20.09
CA ASP A 44 9.28 -10.47 18.72
C ASP A 44 8.63 -11.41 17.70
N LEU A 45 8.35 -10.88 16.52
CA LEU A 45 7.87 -11.68 15.41
C LEU A 45 9.02 -12.55 14.87
N THR A 46 8.69 -13.76 14.44
CA THR A 46 9.63 -14.52 13.61
C THR A 46 9.74 -13.87 12.23
N GLU A 47 10.84 -14.04 11.50
CA GLU A 47 11.00 -13.52 10.13
C GLU A 47 9.79 -13.82 9.23
N THR A 48 9.27 -15.05 9.24
CA THR A 48 8.06 -15.40 8.48
C THR A 48 6.83 -14.62 8.92
N GLN A 49 6.68 -14.33 10.23
CA GLN A 49 5.59 -13.52 10.74
C GLN A 49 5.74 -12.08 10.28
N GLU A 50 6.94 -11.50 10.32
CA GLU A 50 7.20 -10.15 9.80
C GLU A 50 6.92 -10.04 8.29
N GLN A 51 7.21 -11.09 7.52
CA GLN A 51 6.93 -11.08 6.08
C GLN A 51 5.43 -11.25 5.75
N THR A 52 4.63 -11.83 6.65
CA THR A 52 3.21 -12.15 6.37
C THR A 52 2.20 -11.53 7.35
N TRP A 53 2.63 -10.63 8.25
CA TRP A 53 1.81 -10.17 9.37
C TRP A 53 0.51 -9.48 8.91
N SER A 54 0.55 -8.81 7.75
CA SER A 54 -0.62 -8.11 7.18
C SER A 54 -1.80 -9.05 6.89
N HIS A 55 -1.55 -10.35 6.74
CA HIS A 55 -2.56 -11.37 6.49
C HIS A 55 -3.10 -12.05 7.75
N ALA A 56 -2.41 -11.89 8.87
CA ALA A 56 -2.72 -12.53 10.14
C ALA A 56 -4.10 -12.09 10.69
N ASP A 57 -4.65 -12.88 11.60
CA ASP A 57 -5.87 -12.60 12.32
C ASP A 57 -5.55 -12.20 13.77
N LEU A 58 -6.06 -11.04 14.20
CA LEU A 58 -5.77 -10.51 15.53
C LEU A 58 -6.23 -11.43 16.67
N ILE A 59 -7.31 -12.19 16.49
CA ILE A 59 -7.84 -13.07 17.53
C ILE A 59 -7.00 -14.33 17.65
N SER A 60 -6.64 -14.98 16.54
CA SER A 60 -5.88 -16.24 16.59
C SER A 60 -4.38 -16.02 16.73
N ASP A 61 -3.85 -14.97 16.12
CA ASP A 61 -2.40 -14.80 15.95
C ASP A 61 -1.83 -13.70 16.86
N THR A 62 -2.70 -12.89 17.50
CA THR A 62 -2.35 -11.69 18.30
C THR A 62 -1.62 -10.60 17.51
N ILE A 63 -1.68 -10.67 16.18
CA ILE A 63 -1.05 -9.75 15.24
C ILE A 63 -2.16 -8.98 14.51
N PRO A 64 -2.10 -7.63 14.43
CA PRO A 64 -3.17 -6.79 13.87
C PRO A 64 -3.20 -6.78 12.34
N GLY A 65 -3.23 -7.97 11.71
CA GLY A 65 -3.46 -8.13 10.28
C GLY A 65 -4.94 -7.98 9.90
N MET A 66 -5.24 -8.11 8.60
CA MET A 66 -6.60 -7.97 8.07
C MET A 66 -7.40 -9.29 8.05
N SER A 67 -6.95 -10.36 8.70
CA SER A 67 -7.56 -11.69 8.65
C SER A 67 -7.71 -12.24 7.22
N VAL A 68 -6.74 -11.97 6.34
CA VAL A 68 -6.77 -12.39 4.93
C VAL A 68 -6.69 -13.91 4.83
N ASP A 69 -5.74 -14.53 5.53
CA ASP A 69 -5.55 -15.98 5.45
C ASP A 69 -6.76 -16.74 6.02
N ARG A 70 -7.39 -16.18 7.06
CA ARG A 70 -8.64 -16.69 7.61
C ARG A 70 -9.82 -16.54 6.64
N ALA A 71 -9.91 -15.41 5.93
CA ALA A 71 -10.92 -15.23 4.89
C ALA A 71 -10.79 -16.28 3.77
N TYR A 72 -9.55 -16.61 3.37
CA TYR A 72 -9.28 -17.68 2.42
C TYR A 72 -9.69 -19.06 2.94
N SER A 73 -9.33 -19.39 4.18
CA SER A 73 -9.59 -20.72 4.74
C SER A 73 -11.06 -20.97 5.08
N GLU A 74 -11.78 -19.98 5.62
CA GLU A 74 -13.12 -20.17 6.19
C GLU A 74 -14.26 -19.69 5.29
N ILE A 75 -14.06 -18.64 4.46
CA ILE A 75 -15.15 -18.01 3.68
C ILE A 75 -15.02 -18.31 2.19
N ILE A 76 -13.83 -18.11 1.63
CA ILE A 76 -13.58 -18.30 0.21
C ILE A 76 -13.47 -19.80 -0.09
N GLY A 77 -12.59 -20.52 0.62
CA GLY A 77 -12.33 -21.93 0.41
C GLY A 77 -12.07 -22.25 -1.07
N THR A 78 -12.94 -23.03 -1.68
CA THR A 78 -12.84 -23.44 -3.09
C THR A 78 -13.69 -22.60 -4.05
N ARG A 79 -14.35 -21.53 -3.56
CA ARG A 79 -15.19 -20.66 -4.38
C ARG A 79 -14.34 -19.94 -5.42
N ARG A 80 -14.87 -19.87 -6.65
CA ARG A 80 -14.28 -19.09 -7.74
C ARG A 80 -14.93 -17.72 -7.81
N GLY A 81 -14.11 -16.68 -7.76
CA GLY A 81 -14.54 -15.30 -7.96
C GLY A 81 -14.43 -14.88 -9.42
N LYS A 82 -14.92 -13.70 -9.75
CA LYS A 82 -14.68 -13.05 -11.06
C LYS A 82 -13.36 -12.29 -11.02
N LYS A 83 -12.65 -12.21 -12.15
CA LYS A 83 -11.50 -11.33 -12.27
C LYS A 83 -11.94 -9.87 -12.10
N VAL A 84 -11.17 -9.10 -11.33
CA VAL A 84 -11.38 -7.67 -11.08
C VAL A 84 -10.14 -6.94 -11.57
N VAL A 85 -10.31 -5.96 -12.46
CA VAL A 85 -9.21 -5.11 -12.89
C VAL A 85 -8.96 -4.06 -11.83
N VAL A 86 -7.73 -3.98 -11.34
CA VAL A 86 -7.22 -3.01 -10.38
C VAL A 86 -6.13 -2.20 -11.07
N ALA A 87 -6.36 -0.91 -11.26
CA ALA A 87 -5.34 -0.01 -11.77
C ALA A 87 -4.42 0.42 -10.63
N VAL A 88 -3.11 0.35 -10.86
CA VAL A 88 -2.07 0.90 -10.00
C VAL A 88 -1.57 2.17 -10.68
N LEU A 89 -2.07 3.32 -10.20
CA LEU A 89 -1.65 4.65 -10.66
C LEU A 89 -0.46 5.08 -9.81
N ASP A 90 0.74 4.88 -10.35
CA ASP A 90 1.99 4.95 -9.57
C ASP A 90 3.18 5.24 -10.51
N SER A 91 4.36 4.74 -10.16
CA SER A 91 5.65 4.89 -10.83
C SER A 91 5.90 3.85 -11.94
N GLY A 92 4.88 3.04 -12.28
CA GLY A 92 5.03 1.88 -13.14
C GLY A 92 5.40 0.62 -12.38
N ILE A 93 5.42 -0.51 -13.08
CA ILE A 93 5.56 -1.84 -12.48
C ILE A 93 6.61 -2.62 -13.28
N ASP A 94 7.34 -3.50 -12.60
CA ASP A 94 8.12 -4.53 -13.30
C ASP A 94 7.19 -5.58 -13.90
N LEU A 95 6.85 -5.43 -15.17
CA LEU A 95 5.93 -6.30 -15.92
C LEU A 95 6.51 -7.70 -16.14
N THR A 96 7.79 -7.90 -15.83
CA THR A 96 8.47 -9.20 -15.98
C THR A 96 8.72 -9.91 -14.66
N HIS A 97 8.22 -9.35 -13.54
CA HIS A 97 8.42 -9.91 -12.22
C HIS A 97 7.74 -11.29 -12.10
N GLU A 98 8.48 -12.31 -11.64
CA GLU A 98 8.05 -13.73 -11.57
C GLU A 98 6.81 -14.00 -10.69
N ASP A 99 6.45 -13.02 -9.87
CA ASP A 99 5.32 -13.08 -8.93
C ASP A 99 4.13 -12.21 -9.38
N LEU A 100 4.27 -11.51 -10.51
CA LEU A 100 3.27 -10.60 -11.08
C LEU A 100 2.88 -10.93 -12.53
N ASP A 101 3.71 -11.64 -13.28
CA ASP A 101 3.51 -11.90 -14.71
C ASP A 101 2.19 -12.64 -15.02
N GLY A 102 1.71 -13.50 -14.13
CA GLY A 102 0.43 -14.20 -14.25
C GLY A 102 -0.81 -13.37 -13.88
N VAL A 103 -0.64 -12.15 -13.32
CA VAL A 103 -1.74 -11.29 -12.84
C VAL A 103 -1.82 -9.94 -13.55
N LEU A 104 -1.08 -9.71 -14.63
CA LEU A 104 -1.23 -8.48 -15.40
C LEU A 104 -2.60 -8.40 -16.10
N TRP A 105 -3.16 -7.20 -16.17
CA TRP A 105 -4.22 -6.86 -17.12
C TRP A 105 -3.62 -6.77 -18.52
N THR A 106 -4.39 -7.13 -19.54
CA THR A 106 -3.96 -7.04 -20.93
C THR A 106 -5.06 -6.39 -21.75
N ASN A 107 -4.74 -5.30 -22.45
CA ASN A 107 -5.62 -4.75 -23.46
C ASN A 107 -5.71 -5.75 -24.61
N ALA A 108 -6.87 -6.39 -24.75
CA ALA A 108 -7.10 -7.41 -25.77
C ALA A 108 -7.40 -6.81 -27.15
N ASP A 109 -7.70 -5.51 -27.21
CA ASP A 109 -8.03 -4.80 -28.43
C ASP A 109 -6.79 -4.17 -29.10
N GLU A 110 -5.63 -4.24 -28.43
CA GLU A 110 -4.32 -3.80 -28.94
C GLU A 110 -3.43 -4.94 -29.48
N ARG A 111 -2.58 -4.61 -30.46
CA ARG A 111 -1.54 -5.53 -30.96
C ARG A 111 -0.15 -5.04 -30.55
N PRO A 112 0.57 -5.80 -29.71
CA PRO A 112 1.85 -5.36 -29.17
C PRO A 112 2.89 -4.91 -30.21
N GLY A 113 3.35 -3.66 -30.08
CA GLY A 113 4.55 -3.15 -30.73
C GLY A 113 4.37 -2.82 -32.21
N ASN A 114 3.15 -2.50 -32.63
CA ASN A 114 2.88 -2.10 -34.01
C ASN A 114 2.92 -0.57 -34.23
N GLY A 115 3.01 0.22 -33.16
CA GLY A 115 3.06 1.68 -33.20
C GLY A 115 1.71 2.33 -33.55
N VAL A 116 0.60 1.62 -33.37
CA VAL A 116 -0.75 2.04 -33.72
C VAL A 116 -1.65 1.91 -32.49
N ASP A 117 -2.54 2.88 -32.30
CA ASP A 117 -3.69 2.79 -31.41
C ASP A 117 -4.78 1.99 -32.16
N ASP A 118 -4.83 0.68 -31.90
CA ASP A 118 -5.68 -0.27 -32.61
C ASP A 118 -7.15 -0.17 -32.17
N ASP A 119 -7.39 0.14 -30.90
CA ASP A 119 -8.73 0.27 -30.34
C ASP A 119 -9.32 1.70 -30.46
N ASN A 120 -8.50 2.66 -30.88
CA ASN A 120 -8.80 4.10 -31.02
C ASN A 120 -9.21 4.76 -29.69
N ASN A 121 -8.63 4.31 -28.58
CA ASN A 121 -8.84 4.88 -27.25
C ASN A 121 -7.96 6.13 -26.98
N GLY A 122 -7.02 6.44 -27.88
CA GLY A 122 -6.09 7.56 -27.78
C GLY A 122 -4.70 7.19 -27.24
N PHE A 123 -4.45 5.92 -26.94
CA PHE A 123 -3.25 5.42 -26.27
C PHE A 123 -2.58 4.33 -27.10
N VAL A 124 -1.50 4.69 -27.80
CA VAL A 124 -0.77 3.76 -28.67
C VAL A 124 -0.11 2.63 -27.87
N ASP A 125 -0.32 1.38 -28.31
CA ASP A 125 0.34 0.16 -27.80
C ASP A 125 0.17 -0.05 -26.27
N ASP A 126 -0.96 0.32 -25.65
CA ASP A 126 -1.19 0.30 -24.20
C ASP A 126 -1.49 -1.10 -23.63
N ILE A 127 -0.62 -2.08 -23.90
CA ILE A 127 -0.85 -3.52 -23.66
C ILE A 127 -1.13 -3.87 -22.20
N HIS A 128 -0.36 -3.33 -21.25
CA HIS A 128 -0.48 -3.63 -19.82
C HIS A 128 -0.86 -2.38 -19.00
N GLY A 129 -1.27 -1.32 -19.69
CA GLY A 129 -1.50 0.01 -19.14
C GLY A 129 -0.69 1.06 -19.90
N TYR A 130 -0.52 2.25 -19.31
CA TYR A 130 0.03 3.42 -20.01
C TYR A 130 1.06 4.21 -19.18
N ASN A 131 2.03 4.82 -19.87
CA ASN A 131 3.09 5.63 -19.29
C ASN A 131 2.94 7.11 -19.69
N PHE A 132 2.46 7.93 -18.76
CA PHE A 132 2.31 9.38 -18.92
C PHE A 132 3.62 10.15 -18.74
N LEU A 133 4.66 9.53 -18.19
CA LEU A 133 5.92 10.18 -17.89
C LEU A 133 6.96 10.07 -19.00
N GLY A 134 6.69 9.30 -20.08
CA GLY A 134 7.70 9.03 -21.12
C GLY A 134 9.01 8.54 -20.50
N GLU A 135 10.12 9.22 -20.80
CA GLU A 135 11.45 8.96 -20.23
C GLU A 135 11.74 9.74 -18.92
N SER A 136 10.84 10.62 -18.47
CA SER A 136 11.04 11.39 -17.24
C SER A 136 10.97 10.47 -16.00
N TYR A 137 11.77 10.81 -14.99
CA TYR A 137 11.77 10.15 -13.70
C TYR A 137 12.05 11.11 -12.56
N ASN A 138 13.18 11.83 -12.57
CA ASN A 138 13.43 12.85 -11.57
C ASN A 138 12.59 14.09 -11.89
N GLU A 139 11.81 14.56 -10.92
CA GLU A 139 10.95 15.74 -11.06
C GLU A 139 11.02 16.64 -9.82
N GLN A 140 10.59 17.88 -10.02
CA GLN A 140 10.43 18.85 -8.95
C GLN A 140 9.17 18.56 -8.11
N LEU A 141 9.23 18.82 -6.81
CA LEU A 141 8.01 18.97 -6.01
C LEU A 141 7.22 20.18 -6.50
N GLU A 142 5.90 20.17 -6.33
CA GLU A 142 4.99 21.19 -6.83
C GLU A 142 5.37 22.58 -6.28
N MET A 143 5.82 22.67 -5.03
CA MET A 143 6.29 23.94 -4.46
C MET A 143 7.52 24.51 -5.18
N ALA A 144 8.44 23.68 -5.65
CA ALA A 144 9.59 24.13 -6.43
C ALA A 144 9.15 24.59 -7.83
N ARG A 145 8.20 23.88 -8.45
CA ARG A 145 7.57 24.26 -9.73
C ARG A 145 6.86 25.61 -9.64
N ILE A 146 6.05 25.81 -8.60
CA ILE A 146 5.35 27.07 -8.31
C ILE A 146 6.33 28.25 -8.30
N LEU A 147 7.49 28.11 -7.65
CA LEU A 147 8.48 29.17 -7.56
C LEU A 147 9.29 29.36 -8.84
N SER A 148 9.69 28.27 -9.50
CA SER A 148 10.48 28.29 -10.73
C SER A 148 9.71 28.98 -11.86
N LEU A 149 8.43 28.60 -12.02
CA LEU A 149 7.55 29.07 -13.09
C LEU A 149 6.68 30.28 -12.68
N LYS A 150 6.77 30.72 -11.41
CA LYS A 150 6.00 31.84 -10.84
C LYS A 150 4.48 31.65 -10.95
N LEU A 151 4.01 30.45 -10.63
CA LEU A 151 2.61 30.06 -10.75
C LEU A 151 1.79 30.51 -9.54
N GLY A 152 0.48 30.69 -9.76
CA GLY A 152 -0.47 31.11 -8.73
C GLY A 152 -0.24 32.52 -8.18
N ASP A 153 -0.98 32.86 -7.12
CA ASP A 153 -0.93 34.19 -6.51
C ASP A 153 0.26 34.37 -5.54
N ALA A 154 0.44 35.59 -5.04
CA ALA A 154 1.53 35.92 -4.12
C ALA A 154 1.46 35.17 -2.78
N ALA A 155 0.26 34.79 -2.32
CA ALA A 155 0.09 34.07 -1.07
C ALA A 155 0.52 32.60 -1.21
N LEU A 156 0.13 31.95 -2.32
CA LEU A 156 0.57 30.60 -2.66
C LEU A 156 2.09 30.54 -2.82
N GLN A 157 2.68 31.48 -3.57
CA GLN A 157 4.13 31.54 -3.75
C GLN A 157 4.87 31.79 -2.43
N ALA A 158 4.31 32.60 -1.53
CA ALA A 158 4.89 32.78 -0.19
C ALA A 158 4.85 31.50 0.65
N LYS A 159 3.72 30.76 0.62
CA LYS A 159 3.58 29.45 1.30
C LYS A 159 4.57 28.42 0.73
N ALA A 160 4.66 28.32 -0.60
CA ALA A 160 5.58 27.44 -1.30
C ALA A 160 7.04 27.75 -0.94
N ARG A 161 7.42 29.04 -0.90
CA ARG A 161 8.77 29.47 -0.49
C ARG A 161 9.10 29.05 0.94
N ALA A 162 8.18 29.30 1.88
CA ALA A 162 8.41 28.95 3.27
C ALA A 162 8.60 27.44 3.47
N LYS A 163 7.78 26.61 2.80
CA LYS A 163 7.92 25.14 2.87
C LYS A 163 9.21 24.66 2.20
N LEU A 164 9.54 25.18 1.02
CA LEU A 164 10.76 24.80 0.31
C LEU A 164 12.02 25.14 1.11
N GLU A 165 12.08 26.32 1.73
CA GLU A 165 13.22 26.72 2.57
C GLU A 165 13.36 25.83 3.81
N ALA A 166 12.24 25.45 4.44
CA ALA A 166 12.23 24.53 5.58
C ALA A 166 12.74 23.14 5.16
N ASP A 167 12.16 22.56 4.12
CA ASP A 167 12.50 21.21 3.64
C ASP A 167 13.94 21.15 3.12
N TYR A 168 14.41 22.18 2.43
CA TYR A 168 15.80 22.26 1.96
C TYR A 168 16.79 22.27 3.13
N THR A 169 16.46 23.03 4.18
CA THR A 169 17.27 23.11 5.40
C THR A 169 17.33 21.76 6.10
N GLU A 170 16.17 21.11 6.27
CA GLU A 170 16.06 19.79 6.87
C GLU A 170 16.82 18.72 6.07
N ALA A 171 16.58 18.62 4.76
CA ALA A 171 17.27 17.66 3.89
C ALA A 171 18.79 17.86 3.91
N SER A 172 19.26 19.12 3.92
CA SER A 172 20.69 19.44 4.03
C SER A 172 21.30 18.99 5.36
N GLN A 173 20.58 19.19 6.46
CA GLN A 173 21.03 18.78 7.81
C GLN A 173 21.03 17.26 7.95
N ASN A 174 19.96 16.59 7.52
CA ASN A 174 19.84 15.14 7.56
C ASN A 174 20.91 14.48 6.69
N LYS A 175 21.15 14.97 5.47
CA LYS A 175 22.25 14.49 4.62
C LYS A 175 23.59 14.58 5.34
N ALA A 176 23.92 15.74 5.91
CA ALA A 176 25.18 15.93 6.61
C ALA A 176 25.30 14.99 7.83
N GLN A 177 24.22 14.75 8.55
CA GLN A 177 24.17 13.79 9.66
C GLN A 177 24.43 12.35 9.18
N TYR A 178 23.77 11.92 8.10
CA TYR A 178 23.97 10.58 7.54
C TYR A 178 25.40 10.40 7.00
N GLU A 179 25.98 11.42 6.35
CA GLU A 179 27.38 11.39 5.91
C GLU A 179 28.36 11.22 7.09
N GLN A 180 28.09 11.88 8.23
CA GLN A 180 28.87 11.71 9.45
C GLN A 180 28.72 10.30 10.04
N ILE A 181 27.50 9.75 10.07
CA ILE A 181 27.24 8.37 10.50
C ILE A 181 27.98 7.41 9.59
N LEU A 182 27.83 7.54 8.27
CA LEU A 182 28.52 6.68 7.30
C LEU A 182 30.02 6.67 7.54
N GLN A 183 30.63 7.85 7.70
CA GLN A 183 32.05 7.99 7.96
C GLN A 183 32.47 7.27 9.26
N ALA A 184 31.75 7.51 10.36
CA ALA A 184 32.07 6.94 11.66
C ALA A 184 31.89 5.41 11.69
N VAL A 185 30.77 4.92 11.13
CA VAL A 185 30.45 3.49 11.10
C VAL A 185 31.37 2.75 10.14
N THR A 186 31.70 3.29 8.97
CA THR A 186 32.65 2.66 8.03
C THR A 186 34.02 2.49 8.68
N GLN A 187 34.56 3.54 9.30
CA GLN A 187 35.86 3.46 9.98
C GLN A 187 35.84 2.45 11.14
N SER A 188 34.77 2.45 11.94
CA SER A 188 34.61 1.52 13.05
C SER A 188 34.47 0.08 12.55
N HIS A 189 33.69 -0.11 11.48
CA HIS A 189 33.46 -1.40 10.86
C HIS A 189 34.77 -1.98 10.32
N GLU A 190 35.57 -1.21 9.57
CA GLU A 190 36.87 -1.65 9.07
C GLU A 190 37.83 -2.06 10.18
N ALA A 191 37.89 -1.29 11.28
CA ALA A 191 38.77 -1.58 12.40
C ALA A 191 38.38 -2.88 13.12
N VAL A 192 37.09 -3.08 13.39
CA VAL A 192 36.58 -4.28 14.06
C VAL A 192 36.62 -5.49 13.14
N SER A 193 36.31 -5.34 11.84
CA SER A 193 36.46 -6.38 10.83
C SER A 193 37.89 -6.88 10.75
N ARG A 194 38.88 -5.97 10.79
CA ARG A 194 40.30 -6.31 10.83
C ARG A 194 40.70 -7.03 12.12
N HIS A 195 40.13 -6.65 13.26
CA HIS A 195 40.38 -7.30 14.54
C HIS A 195 39.81 -8.72 14.61
N LEU A 196 38.58 -8.92 14.12
CA LEU A 196 37.89 -10.21 14.12
C LEU A 196 38.28 -11.12 12.95
N GLY A 197 38.89 -10.57 11.90
CA GLY A 197 39.25 -11.30 10.68
C GLY A 197 38.05 -11.67 9.80
N LYS A 198 36.93 -10.94 9.91
CA LYS A 198 35.70 -11.18 9.15
C LYS A 198 34.94 -9.89 8.87
N SER A 199 34.24 -9.84 7.74
CA SER A 199 33.47 -8.68 7.27
C SER A 199 32.04 -8.62 7.83
N ASP A 200 31.60 -9.65 8.54
CA ASP A 200 30.28 -9.71 9.16
C ASP A 200 30.35 -10.37 10.54
N TYR A 201 29.66 -9.77 11.51
CA TYR A 201 29.72 -10.14 12.92
C TYR A 201 28.53 -9.65 13.72
N THR A 202 28.24 -10.40 14.77
CA THR A 202 27.11 -10.14 15.66
C THR A 202 27.46 -9.15 16.76
N LYS A 203 26.44 -8.49 17.31
CA LYS A 203 26.54 -7.66 18.53
C LYS A 203 27.27 -8.39 19.67
N LYS A 204 27.03 -9.69 19.82
CA LYS A 204 27.66 -10.54 20.84
C LYS A 204 29.16 -10.68 20.63
N GLU A 205 29.59 -10.87 19.39
CA GLU A 205 31.02 -10.98 19.06
C GLU A 205 31.75 -9.66 19.30
N VAL A 206 31.16 -8.53 18.91
CA VAL A 206 31.71 -7.20 19.17
C VAL A 206 31.79 -6.91 20.66
N SER A 207 30.75 -7.26 21.43
CA SER A 207 30.71 -7.11 22.89
C SER A 207 31.76 -7.97 23.61
N ALA A 208 32.22 -9.07 22.99
CA ALA A 208 33.20 -9.97 23.58
C ALA A 208 34.66 -9.53 23.35
N ILE A 209 34.91 -8.52 22.50
CA ILE A 209 36.25 -8.02 22.22
C ILE A 209 36.85 -7.39 23.49
N LYS A 210 38.04 -7.84 23.87
CA LYS A 210 38.85 -7.24 24.95
C LYS A 210 40.07 -6.58 24.34
N THR A 211 40.22 -5.28 24.57
CA THR A 211 41.33 -4.50 24.04
C THR A 211 41.71 -3.35 24.98
N GLU A 212 43.01 -3.05 25.03
CA GLU A 212 43.55 -1.85 25.71
C GLU A 212 43.80 -0.70 24.73
N ASP A 213 43.63 -0.93 23.42
CA ASP A 213 43.77 0.11 22.39
C ASP A 213 42.58 1.09 22.45
N PRO A 214 42.81 2.38 22.79
CA PRO A 214 41.72 3.35 22.93
C PRO A 214 40.93 3.57 21.63
N GLY A 215 41.60 3.46 20.47
CA GLY A 215 40.95 3.60 19.16
C GLY A 215 39.93 2.48 18.92
N LEU A 216 40.34 1.23 19.16
CA LEU A 216 39.45 0.08 19.03
C LEU A 216 38.31 0.10 20.07
N GLN A 217 38.55 0.58 21.29
CA GLN A 217 37.48 0.76 22.29
C GLN A 217 36.40 1.74 21.79
N GLN A 218 36.81 2.86 21.19
CA GLN A 218 35.87 3.83 20.61
C GLN A 218 35.07 3.21 19.45
N ASN A 219 35.74 2.50 18.55
CA ASN A 219 35.08 1.83 17.41
C ASN A 219 34.07 0.78 17.87
N ILE A 220 34.40 0.00 18.90
CA ILE A 220 33.47 -0.95 19.52
C ILE A 220 32.23 -0.21 20.05
N ALA A 221 32.41 0.89 20.77
CA ALA A 221 31.29 1.65 21.32
C ALA A 221 30.34 2.18 20.23
N VAL A 222 30.90 2.69 19.12
CA VAL A 222 30.11 3.12 17.95
C VAL A 222 29.29 1.96 17.41
N LEU A 223 29.89 0.80 17.15
CA LEU A 223 29.18 -0.34 16.58
C LEU A 223 28.12 -0.92 17.54
N LEU A 224 28.41 -0.97 18.84
CA LEU A 224 27.41 -1.41 19.83
C LEU A 224 26.18 -0.51 19.89
N GLN A 225 26.35 0.80 19.65
CA GLN A 225 25.23 1.71 19.47
C GLN A 225 24.47 1.43 18.16
N MET A 226 25.18 1.13 17.08
CA MET A 226 24.59 0.83 15.77
C MET A 226 23.77 -0.48 15.77
N PHE A 227 24.16 -1.47 16.56
CA PHE A 227 23.37 -2.69 16.80
C PHE A 227 22.06 -2.48 17.57
N ASN A 228 21.62 -1.24 17.78
CA ASN A 228 20.27 -0.93 18.23
C ASN A 228 19.35 -0.53 17.07
N PHE A 229 19.91 -0.33 15.86
CA PHE A 229 19.18 0.07 14.66
C PHE A 229 19.11 -1.06 13.62
N SER A 230 20.14 -1.90 13.54
CA SER A 230 20.17 -3.08 12.68
C SER A 230 20.98 -4.19 13.31
N ASP A 231 20.62 -5.44 13.04
CA ASP A 231 21.38 -6.62 13.48
C ASP A 231 22.65 -6.86 12.65
N SER A 232 22.78 -6.18 11.51
CA SER A 232 23.87 -6.33 10.55
C SER A 232 24.47 -4.96 10.21
N ILE A 233 25.76 -4.78 10.52
CA ILE A 233 26.47 -3.54 10.18
C ILE A 233 26.60 -3.34 8.66
N PRO A 234 26.88 -4.37 7.84
CA PRO A 234 26.82 -4.23 6.39
C PRO A 234 25.47 -3.71 5.87
N ASP A 235 24.36 -4.28 6.36
CA ASP A 235 23.02 -3.85 5.92
C ASP A 235 22.71 -2.42 6.38
N LEU A 236 23.08 -2.07 7.61
CA LEU A 236 22.98 -0.70 8.12
C LEU A 236 23.77 0.29 7.25
N LEU A 237 24.96 -0.08 6.79
CA LEU A 237 25.77 0.79 5.93
C LEU A 237 25.09 1.04 4.58
N GLU A 238 24.39 0.05 4.02
CA GLU A 238 23.57 0.23 2.82
C GLU A 238 22.36 1.14 3.11
N GLU A 239 21.65 0.93 4.21
CA GLU A 239 20.53 1.81 4.63
C GLU A 239 20.97 3.28 4.80
N VAL A 240 22.14 3.51 5.40
CA VAL A 240 22.70 4.86 5.57
C VAL A 240 23.05 5.47 4.21
N LYS A 241 23.60 4.69 3.27
CA LYS A 241 23.88 5.17 1.90
C LYS A 241 22.60 5.51 1.14
N ASP A 242 21.58 4.67 1.27
CA ASP A 242 20.24 4.92 0.70
C ASP A 242 19.66 6.23 1.24
N GLY A 243 19.81 6.50 2.54
CA GLY A 243 19.42 7.77 3.16
C GLY A 243 20.18 8.98 2.58
N ILE A 244 21.50 8.88 2.41
CA ILE A 244 22.30 9.94 1.77
C ILE A 244 21.85 10.19 0.33
N LYS A 245 21.57 9.11 -0.42
CA LYS A 245 21.06 9.19 -1.78
C LYS A 245 19.71 9.89 -1.80
N HIS A 246 18.77 9.49 -0.94
CA HIS A 246 17.45 10.11 -0.82
C HIS A 246 17.54 11.63 -0.61
N PHE A 247 18.28 12.09 0.41
CA PHE A 247 18.42 13.53 0.66
C PHE A 247 19.21 14.24 -0.45
N SER A 248 20.13 13.55 -1.13
CA SER A 248 20.83 14.11 -2.29
C SER A 248 19.89 14.31 -3.47
N ASP A 249 19.01 13.36 -3.75
CA ASP A 249 18.02 13.45 -4.82
C ASP A 249 17.01 14.58 -4.52
N GLN A 250 16.59 14.71 -3.25
CA GLN A 250 15.77 15.85 -2.81
C GLN A 250 16.43 17.20 -3.13
N LEU A 251 17.70 17.38 -2.75
CA LEU A 251 18.41 18.65 -2.94
C LEU A 251 18.74 18.91 -4.42
N ASN A 252 19.06 17.88 -5.19
CA ASN A 252 19.49 18.01 -6.58
C ASN A 252 18.31 18.20 -7.55
N TYR A 253 17.17 17.55 -7.27
CA TYR A 253 16.04 17.47 -8.19
C TYR A 253 14.75 18.03 -7.56
N ASN A 254 14.28 17.44 -6.45
CA ASN A 254 12.92 17.68 -5.97
C ASN A 254 12.71 19.11 -5.43
N LEU A 255 13.68 19.63 -4.67
CA LEU A 255 13.67 20.97 -4.07
C LEU A 255 14.42 22.02 -4.93
N ASN A 256 15.03 21.60 -6.03
CA ASN A 256 15.86 22.46 -6.86
C ASN A 256 15.01 23.26 -7.85
N VAL A 257 14.81 24.55 -7.59
CA VAL A 257 14.05 25.46 -8.46
C VAL A 257 14.64 25.65 -9.87
N ASN A 258 15.91 25.28 -10.08
CA ASN A 258 16.59 25.40 -11.38
C ASN A 258 16.60 24.09 -12.18
N PHE A 259 16.13 22.99 -11.61
CA PHE A 259 15.99 21.72 -12.31
C PHE A 259 14.68 21.68 -13.12
N SER A 260 14.66 20.98 -14.25
CA SER A 260 13.45 20.68 -15.03
C SER A 260 13.52 19.23 -15.50
N GLY A 261 12.62 18.38 -15.00
CA GLY A 261 12.49 16.99 -15.45
C GLY A 261 11.53 16.82 -16.63
N ARG A 262 10.58 17.75 -16.78
CA ARG A 262 9.40 17.57 -17.64
C ARG A 262 9.69 17.63 -19.13
N ASP A 263 10.77 18.29 -19.53
CA ASP A 263 11.14 18.49 -20.94
C ASP A 263 11.18 17.18 -21.73
N ALA A 264 11.54 16.06 -21.09
CA ALA A 264 11.61 14.74 -21.72
C ALA A 264 10.25 14.16 -22.13
N VAL A 265 9.14 14.65 -21.56
CA VAL A 265 7.78 14.18 -21.86
C VAL A 265 7.25 14.82 -23.15
N GLY A 266 7.69 16.04 -23.45
CA GLY A 266 7.31 16.76 -24.67
C GLY A 266 5.89 17.33 -24.67
N ASP A 267 5.30 17.53 -23.50
CA ASP A 267 3.94 18.05 -23.31
C ASP A 267 3.92 19.40 -22.55
N ASN A 268 2.73 19.98 -22.45
CA ASN A 268 2.39 21.07 -21.54
C ASN A 268 1.60 20.51 -20.35
N PRO A 269 2.22 20.39 -19.16
CA PRO A 269 1.55 19.83 -17.98
C PRO A 269 0.43 20.71 -17.42
N TYR A 270 0.30 21.96 -17.91
CA TYR A 270 -0.69 22.94 -17.46
C TYR A 270 -1.80 23.18 -18.50
N ASP A 271 -1.95 22.28 -19.48
CA ASP A 271 -3.09 22.24 -20.40
C ASP A 271 -3.69 20.84 -20.42
N LEU A 272 -4.88 20.67 -19.80
CA LEU A 272 -5.59 19.40 -19.75
C LEU A 272 -5.96 18.86 -21.15
N MET A 273 -6.02 19.72 -22.16
CA MET A 273 -6.36 19.36 -23.54
C MET A 273 -5.13 18.98 -24.38
N ASP A 274 -3.94 19.11 -23.82
CA ASP A 274 -2.72 18.61 -24.44
C ASP A 274 -2.59 17.10 -24.21
N LEU A 275 -3.11 16.35 -25.19
CA LEU A 275 -3.22 14.89 -25.24
C LEU A 275 -2.25 14.29 -26.26
N GLY A 276 -2.06 12.97 -26.24
CA GLY A 276 -1.22 12.25 -27.20
C GLY A 276 0.28 12.29 -26.87
N TYR A 277 0.61 12.38 -25.57
CA TYR A 277 1.96 12.28 -25.02
C TYR A 277 2.09 10.99 -24.20
N GLY A 278 3.33 10.59 -23.90
CA GLY A 278 3.62 9.32 -23.23
C GLY A 278 3.74 8.16 -24.20
N ASP A 279 3.68 6.94 -23.67
CA ASP A 279 3.82 5.70 -24.44
C ASP A 279 3.12 4.51 -23.76
N GLY A 280 2.86 3.44 -24.52
CA GLY A 280 2.23 2.21 -24.04
C GLY A 280 3.11 1.30 -23.17
N ASN A 281 4.25 1.79 -22.67
CA ASN A 281 5.19 1.00 -21.87
C ASN A 281 5.25 1.48 -20.40
N PRO A 282 4.35 0.99 -19.52
CA PRO A 282 4.33 1.35 -18.10
C PRO A 282 5.31 0.53 -17.24
N GLN A 283 6.36 -0.02 -17.85
CA GLN A 283 7.45 -0.71 -17.17
C GLN A 283 8.22 0.28 -16.30
N SER A 284 8.60 -0.13 -15.09
CA SER A 284 9.56 0.64 -14.29
C SER A 284 10.92 0.69 -14.99
N ARG A 285 11.48 1.90 -15.13
CA ARG A 285 12.67 2.17 -15.95
C ARG A 285 13.97 2.17 -15.14
N PHE A 286 13.87 2.43 -13.84
CA PHE A 286 15.01 2.54 -12.94
C PHE A 286 14.88 1.55 -11.77
N PRO A 287 15.99 0.98 -11.25
CA PRO A 287 15.93 0.13 -10.06
C PRO A 287 15.28 0.80 -8.83
N ASP A 288 15.46 2.12 -8.70
CA ASP A 288 14.86 2.93 -7.63
C ASP A 288 13.36 3.19 -7.84
N GLU A 289 12.84 2.93 -9.05
CA GLU A 289 11.42 3.01 -9.40
C GLU A 289 10.70 1.71 -8.99
N ASN A 290 10.83 1.36 -7.71
CA ASN A 290 10.36 0.09 -7.17
C ASN A 290 8.97 0.16 -6.53
N HIS A 291 8.46 1.38 -6.30
CA HIS A 291 7.27 1.61 -5.50
C HIS A 291 6.00 0.99 -6.11
N GLY A 292 5.76 1.20 -7.40
CA GLY A 292 4.58 0.63 -8.08
C GLY A 292 4.61 -0.89 -8.12
N THR A 293 5.78 -1.51 -8.34
CA THR A 293 5.96 -2.97 -8.23
C THR A 293 5.63 -3.47 -6.83
N HIS A 294 6.03 -2.75 -5.77
CA HIS A 294 5.75 -3.10 -4.39
C HIS A 294 4.25 -3.06 -4.07
N VAL A 295 3.60 -1.99 -4.49
CA VAL A 295 2.15 -1.78 -4.41
C VAL A 295 1.38 -2.89 -5.14
N ALA A 296 1.80 -3.26 -6.35
CA ALA A 296 1.17 -4.31 -7.14
C ALA A 296 1.24 -5.69 -6.46
N GLY A 297 2.39 -6.03 -5.87
CA GLY A 297 2.57 -7.28 -5.13
C GLY A 297 1.64 -7.42 -3.93
N ILE A 298 1.44 -6.34 -3.17
CA ILE A 298 0.50 -6.34 -2.03
C ILE A 298 -0.91 -6.66 -2.50
N ILE A 299 -1.33 -6.11 -3.65
CA ILE A 299 -2.68 -6.33 -4.18
C ILE A 299 -2.84 -7.76 -4.68
N ALA A 300 -1.94 -8.23 -5.55
CA ALA A 300 -2.23 -9.35 -6.44
C ALA A 300 -1.09 -10.35 -6.69
N ALA A 301 0.05 -10.28 -5.99
CA ALA A 301 1.11 -11.29 -6.15
C ALA A 301 0.56 -12.73 -6.10
N GLU A 302 1.11 -13.60 -6.94
CA GLU A 302 0.57 -14.92 -7.23
C GLU A 302 0.61 -15.87 -6.03
N ARG A 303 -0.50 -15.97 -5.30
CA ARG A 303 -0.55 -16.70 -4.02
C ARG A 303 -0.09 -18.18 -4.02
N ASN A 304 -0.03 -18.84 -5.19
CA ASN A 304 0.17 -20.30 -5.31
C ASN A 304 1.27 -20.72 -6.30
N ASN A 305 2.15 -19.81 -6.74
CA ASN A 305 3.28 -20.13 -7.63
C ASN A 305 4.48 -20.74 -6.89
N GLY A 306 4.52 -20.63 -5.55
CA GLY A 306 5.57 -21.20 -4.71
C GLY A 306 6.82 -20.34 -4.56
N VAL A 307 6.77 -19.07 -5.01
CA VAL A 307 7.83 -18.08 -4.83
C VAL A 307 7.29 -16.85 -4.08
N GLY A 308 8.19 -15.97 -3.66
CA GLY A 308 7.82 -14.61 -3.27
C GLY A 308 6.78 -14.46 -2.16
N VAL A 309 5.80 -13.60 -2.44
CA VAL A 309 4.78 -13.17 -1.49
C VAL A 309 3.39 -13.62 -1.93
N LYS A 310 2.38 -13.31 -1.12
CA LYS A 310 0.99 -13.59 -1.46
C LYS A 310 0.27 -12.26 -1.53
N GLY A 311 -0.26 -11.89 -2.69
CA GLY A 311 -1.15 -10.73 -2.80
C GLY A 311 -2.42 -10.96 -2.01
N VAL A 312 -3.05 -9.90 -1.53
CA VAL A 312 -4.32 -9.99 -0.79
C VAL A 312 -5.41 -10.65 -1.64
N ALA A 313 -5.50 -10.32 -2.93
CA ALA A 313 -6.49 -10.86 -3.87
C ALA A 313 -5.89 -11.85 -4.87
N ASN A 314 -6.51 -13.03 -5.01
CA ASN A 314 -6.13 -14.04 -6.01
C ASN A 314 -6.89 -13.94 -7.34
N ASN A 315 -7.89 -13.05 -7.43
CA ASN A 315 -8.72 -12.85 -8.61
C ASN A 315 -8.67 -11.40 -9.09
N ALA A 316 -7.50 -10.77 -8.99
CA ALA A 316 -7.25 -9.42 -9.50
C ALA A 316 -6.40 -9.49 -10.78
N GLN A 317 -6.55 -8.50 -11.65
CA GLN A 317 -5.62 -8.20 -12.73
C GLN A 317 -5.09 -6.79 -12.56
N ILE A 318 -3.77 -6.60 -12.67
CA ILE A 318 -3.10 -5.33 -12.45
C ILE A 318 -2.93 -4.57 -13.77
N MET A 319 -3.52 -3.38 -13.85
CA MET A 319 -3.28 -2.41 -14.92
C MET A 319 -2.25 -1.39 -14.42
N SER A 320 -1.10 -1.29 -15.07
CA SER A 320 -0.01 -0.40 -14.66
C SER A 320 -0.17 0.99 -15.28
N ILE A 321 -0.33 2.03 -14.47
CA ILE A 321 -0.38 3.41 -14.98
C ILE A 321 0.76 4.19 -14.36
N ARG A 322 1.74 4.52 -15.19
CA ARG A 322 2.95 5.25 -14.78
C ARG A 322 2.73 6.74 -14.92
N ALA A 323 2.48 7.42 -13.80
CA ALA A 323 2.18 8.85 -13.71
C ALA A 323 2.87 9.55 -12.51
N VAL A 324 3.51 8.79 -11.62
CA VAL A 324 4.15 9.31 -10.40
C VAL A 324 5.69 9.25 -10.55
N PRO A 325 6.37 10.39 -10.65
CA PRO A 325 7.83 10.45 -10.79
C PRO A 325 8.54 10.35 -9.43
N ASN A 326 9.88 10.37 -9.42
CA ASN A 326 10.66 10.77 -8.24
C ASN A 326 10.52 12.29 -8.05
N GLY A 327 9.43 12.70 -7.42
CA GLY A 327 8.98 14.09 -7.24
C GLY A 327 7.46 14.11 -7.04
N ASP A 328 6.84 15.28 -7.17
CA ASP A 328 5.38 15.36 -7.13
C ASP A 328 4.80 15.09 -8.51
N GLU A 329 3.71 14.34 -8.55
CA GLU A 329 2.90 14.11 -9.73
C GLU A 329 2.23 15.39 -10.27
N TYR A 330 1.90 15.39 -11.56
CA TYR A 330 1.17 16.47 -12.21
C TYR A 330 -0.34 16.21 -12.17
N ASP A 331 -1.13 17.24 -11.83
CA ASP A 331 -2.60 17.11 -11.74
C ASP A 331 -3.21 16.62 -13.06
N LYS A 332 -2.62 17.00 -14.20
CA LYS A 332 -2.99 16.52 -15.54
C LYS A 332 -2.83 15.00 -15.68
N ASP A 333 -1.66 14.48 -15.36
CA ASP A 333 -1.35 13.05 -15.51
C ASP A 333 -2.23 12.20 -14.60
N ILE A 334 -2.51 12.67 -13.38
CA ILE A 334 -3.42 11.98 -12.46
C ILE A 334 -4.85 12.00 -12.96
N ALA A 335 -5.34 13.15 -13.43
CA ALA A 335 -6.70 13.25 -13.96
C ALA A 335 -6.89 12.35 -15.20
N LEU A 336 -5.92 12.34 -16.12
CA LEU A 336 -5.95 11.50 -17.32
C LEU A 336 -5.74 10.02 -16.98
N GLY A 337 -4.85 9.69 -16.04
CA GLY A 337 -4.63 8.32 -15.56
C GLY A 337 -5.87 7.71 -14.91
N ILE A 338 -6.61 8.48 -14.10
CA ILE A 338 -7.90 8.03 -13.56
C ILE A 338 -8.90 7.76 -14.70
N ARG A 339 -8.99 8.64 -15.70
CA ARG A 339 -9.90 8.45 -16.85
C ARG A 339 -9.52 7.23 -17.68
N TYR A 340 -8.24 7.07 -17.98
CA TYR A 340 -7.68 5.91 -18.65
C TYR A 340 -8.06 4.61 -17.93
N ALA A 341 -7.85 4.54 -16.61
CA ALA A 341 -8.20 3.37 -15.81
C ALA A 341 -9.69 3.02 -15.93
N VAL A 342 -10.55 4.04 -15.77
CA VAL A 342 -12.01 3.89 -15.83
C VAL A 342 -12.46 3.41 -17.20
N ASP A 343 -11.94 4.01 -18.27
CA ASP A 343 -12.34 3.73 -19.64
C ASP A 343 -11.84 2.36 -20.11
N ASN A 344 -10.71 1.89 -19.58
CA ASN A 344 -10.17 0.54 -19.79
C ASN A 344 -10.70 -0.52 -18.80
N GLY A 345 -11.76 -0.19 -18.05
CA GLY A 345 -12.52 -1.18 -17.29
C GLY A 345 -12.00 -1.53 -15.90
N ALA A 346 -11.12 -0.69 -15.32
CA ALA A 346 -10.76 -0.81 -13.92
C ALA A 346 -12.01 -0.66 -13.03
N ARG A 347 -12.13 -1.52 -12.00
CA ARG A 347 -13.15 -1.39 -10.95
C ARG A 347 -12.61 -0.73 -9.70
N ILE A 348 -11.29 -0.76 -9.55
CA ILE A 348 -10.55 -0.20 -8.42
C ILE A 348 -9.33 0.55 -8.98
N ILE A 349 -9.06 1.74 -8.48
CA ILE A 349 -7.83 2.49 -8.75
C ILE A 349 -7.12 2.69 -7.41
N ASN A 350 -5.90 2.16 -7.32
CA ASN A 350 -5.03 2.38 -6.17
C ASN A 350 -4.14 3.61 -6.44
N CYS A 351 -4.19 4.58 -5.53
CA CYS A 351 -3.40 5.80 -5.56
C CYS A 351 -2.52 5.86 -4.31
N SER A 352 -1.24 5.50 -4.45
CA SER A 352 -0.25 5.47 -3.36
C SER A 352 0.72 6.66 -3.44
N PHE A 353 0.18 7.84 -3.73
CA PHE A 353 0.91 9.10 -3.88
C PHE A 353 0.15 10.24 -3.21
N GLY A 354 0.77 11.41 -3.14
CA GLY A 354 0.10 12.63 -2.72
C GLY A 354 1.08 13.77 -2.44
N LYS A 355 0.55 14.99 -2.42
CA LYS A 355 1.33 16.23 -2.31
C LYS A 355 0.60 17.32 -1.54
N SER A 356 1.36 18.28 -1.03
CA SER A 356 0.85 19.39 -0.20
C SER A 356 0.43 20.64 -0.99
N PHE A 357 0.73 20.69 -2.29
CA PHE A 357 0.38 21.79 -3.18
C PHE A 357 -0.25 21.24 -4.45
N SER A 358 -1.27 21.92 -4.97
CA SER A 358 -1.88 21.60 -6.27
C SER A 358 -2.35 22.90 -6.91
N LEU A 359 -2.18 23.00 -8.23
CA LEU A 359 -2.59 24.18 -9.01
C LEU A 359 -3.91 23.95 -9.74
N ASN A 360 -4.20 22.69 -10.10
CA ASN A 360 -5.36 22.32 -10.89
C ASN A 360 -6.10 21.12 -10.26
N SER A 361 -6.25 21.12 -8.94
CA SER A 361 -6.91 20.04 -8.18
C SER A 361 -8.31 19.70 -8.70
N GLU A 362 -9.00 20.67 -9.30
CA GLU A 362 -10.32 20.51 -9.90
C GLU A 362 -10.33 19.51 -11.06
N TRP A 363 -9.22 19.35 -11.80
CA TRP A 363 -9.11 18.35 -12.86
C TRP A 363 -9.18 16.94 -12.28
N VAL A 364 -8.49 16.72 -11.16
CA VAL A 364 -8.50 15.44 -10.45
C VAL A 364 -9.85 15.20 -9.78
N HIS A 365 -10.46 16.25 -9.20
CA HIS A 365 -11.82 16.16 -8.67
C HIS A 365 -12.86 15.77 -9.73
N ASP A 366 -12.75 16.30 -10.94
CA ASP A 366 -13.63 15.93 -12.04
C ASP A 366 -13.38 14.51 -12.56
N ALA A 367 -12.14 14.02 -12.50
CA ALA A 367 -11.81 12.62 -12.76
C ALA A 367 -12.37 11.68 -11.67
N ILE A 368 -12.30 12.06 -10.40
CA ILE A 368 -12.91 11.33 -9.27
C ILE A 368 -14.43 11.20 -9.47
N LYS A 369 -15.11 12.31 -9.79
CA LYS A 369 -16.56 12.30 -10.11
C LYS A 369 -16.85 11.41 -11.31
N TYR A 370 -16.01 11.45 -12.34
CA TYR A 370 -16.15 10.59 -13.52
C TYR A 370 -16.07 9.10 -13.14
N ALA A 371 -15.08 8.70 -12.36
CA ALA A 371 -14.93 7.34 -11.84
C ALA A 371 -16.18 6.89 -11.05
N ALA A 372 -16.78 7.80 -10.27
CA ALA A 372 -18.01 7.52 -9.54
C ALA A 372 -19.20 7.23 -10.47
N THR A 373 -19.35 7.99 -11.57
CA THR A 373 -20.41 7.72 -12.58
C THR A 373 -20.27 6.35 -13.26
N LYS A 374 -19.09 5.73 -13.15
CA LYS A 374 -18.75 4.44 -13.76
C LYS A 374 -18.60 3.32 -12.73
N ASP A 375 -18.99 3.57 -11.47
CA ASP A 375 -18.93 2.58 -10.38
C ASP A 375 -17.51 2.05 -10.09
N VAL A 376 -16.53 2.95 -10.14
CA VAL A 376 -15.12 2.66 -9.86
C VAL A 376 -14.74 3.20 -8.49
N LEU A 377 -14.16 2.35 -7.65
CA LEU A 377 -13.64 2.70 -6.33
C LEU A 377 -12.22 3.26 -6.47
N ILE A 378 -11.92 4.37 -5.81
CA ILE A 378 -10.57 4.91 -5.67
C ILE A 378 -10.11 4.66 -4.23
N VAL A 379 -8.93 4.08 -4.07
CA VAL A 379 -8.31 3.79 -2.77
C VAL A 379 -7.04 4.63 -2.67
N HIS A 380 -7.01 5.55 -1.71
CA HIS A 380 -5.96 6.57 -1.60
C HIS A 380 -5.19 6.44 -0.29
N ALA A 381 -3.87 6.61 -0.34
CA ALA A 381 -3.03 6.66 0.85
C ALA A 381 -3.25 7.97 1.64
N ALA A 382 -3.28 7.93 2.98
CA ALA A 382 -3.50 9.15 3.77
C ALA A 382 -2.29 10.13 3.78
N GLY A 383 -1.10 9.66 3.42
CA GLY A 383 0.17 10.41 3.51
C GLY A 383 0.95 10.10 4.79
N ASN A 384 2.22 10.52 4.81
CA ASN A 384 3.24 10.00 5.72
C ASN A 384 3.91 11.07 6.62
N ASP A 385 3.21 12.16 6.92
CA ASP A 385 3.75 13.30 7.69
C ASP A 385 3.43 13.25 9.20
N GLY A 386 2.62 12.29 9.64
CA GLY A 386 2.17 12.16 11.03
C GLY A 386 1.31 13.36 11.49
N ILE A 387 0.51 13.92 10.59
CA ILE A 387 -0.32 15.12 10.82
C ILE A 387 -1.82 14.84 10.73
N ASP A 388 -2.59 15.75 11.33
CA ASP A 388 -4.05 15.79 11.23
C ASP A 388 -4.46 16.47 9.91
N ILE A 389 -4.96 15.70 8.95
CA ILE A 389 -5.32 16.21 7.62
C ILE A 389 -6.73 16.83 7.57
N ASP A 390 -7.43 16.88 8.70
CA ASP A 390 -8.66 17.68 8.83
C ASP A 390 -8.35 19.16 9.07
N ALA A 391 -7.10 19.51 9.41
CA ALA A 391 -6.65 20.88 9.56
C ALA A 391 -6.38 21.51 8.18
N SER A 392 -6.95 22.69 7.91
CA SER A 392 -6.89 23.35 6.59
C SER A 392 -5.47 23.67 6.10
N GLU A 393 -4.53 23.87 7.01
CA GLU A 393 -3.13 24.09 6.71
C GLU A 393 -2.42 22.84 6.17
N ASN A 394 -2.97 21.65 6.48
CA ASN A 394 -2.44 20.32 6.18
C ASN A 394 -3.16 19.64 5.01
N THR A 395 -3.96 20.38 4.23
CA THR A 395 -4.63 19.84 3.04
C THR A 395 -3.64 19.11 2.14
N GLN A 396 -3.94 17.85 1.86
CA GLN A 396 -3.21 16.98 0.94
C GLN A 396 -3.99 16.83 -0.36
N TYR A 397 -3.30 16.55 -1.45
CA TYR A 397 -3.86 16.31 -2.76
C TYR A 397 -3.35 14.97 -3.33
N PRO A 398 -4.17 14.26 -4.13
CA PRO A 398 -5.58 14.55 -4.34
C PRO A 398 -6.41 14.32 -3.06
N ASN A 399 -7.45 15.12 -2.91
CA ASN A 399 -8.46 14.95 -1.87
C ASN A 399 -9.82 14.83 -2.54
N ASP A 400 -10.81 14.37 -1.79
CA ASP A 400 -12.17 14.23 -2.24
C ASP A 400 -13.08 15.30 -1.63
N TYR A 401 -12.61 16.52 -1.37
CA TYR A 401 -13.44 17.61 -0.85
C TYR A 401 -13.13 18.96 -1.49
N ASN A 402 -14.13 19.84 -1.57
CA ASN A 402 -14.00 21.18 -2.15
C ASN A 402 -13.93 22.25 -1.06
N ASN A 403 -12.81 22.97 -0.96
CA ASN A 403 -12.59 24.15 -0.09
C ASN A 403 -12.73 23.91 1.43
N SER A 404 -13.42 22.85 1.85
CA SER A 404 -13.61 22.46 3.25
C SER A 404 -13.52 20.94 3.41
N PRO A 405 -12.78 20.46 4.41
CA PRO A 405 -12.64 19.03 4.76
C PRO A 405 -13.93 18.37 5.29
N ASP A 406 -15.06 19.08 5.30
CA ASP A 406 -16.33 18.62 5.88
C ASP A 406 -17.25 17.91 4.88
N THR A 407 -16.99 18.01 3.58
CA THR A 407 -17.93 17.54 2.55
C THR A 407 -17.21 16.86 1.40
N GLU A 408 -17.43 15.56 1.28
CA GLU A 408 -16.93 14.76 0.17
C GLU A 408 -17.60 15.17 -1.16
N ILE A 409 -16.82 15.24 -2.23
CA ILE A 409 -17.27 15.46 -3.60
C ILE A 409 -17.85 14.19 -4.23
N SER A 410 -17.53 13.02 -3.68
CA SER A 410 -17.95 11.72 -4.19
C SER A 410 -17.90 10.62 -3.13
N ASP A 411 -18.75 9.60 -3.23
CA ASP A 411 -18.84 8.47 -2.28
C ASP A 411 -18.02 7.23 -2.72
N ASN A 412 -17.09 7.42 -3.66
CA ASN A 412 -16.27 6.36 -4.26
C ASN A 412 -14.77 6.44 -3.92
N VAL A 413 -14.33 7.37 -3.07
CA VAL A 413 -12.93 7.45 -2.61
C VAL A 413 -12.83 6.88 -1.20
N ILE A 414 -11.83 6.05 -0.90
CA ILE A 414 -11.54 5.61 0.47
C ILE A 414 -10.10 5.96 0.84
N VAL A 415 -9.92 6.72 1.92
CA VAL A 415 -8.59 7.18 2.37
C VAL A 415 -8.07 6.30 3.51
N VAL A 416 -6.84 5.82 3.38
CA VAL A 416 -6.28 4.74 4.21
C VAL A 416 -5.06 5.19 4.99
N GLY A 417 -5.17 5.14 6.33
CA GLY A 417 -4.05 5.30 7.26
C GLY A 417 -3.28 3.99 7.51
N SER A 418 -2.08 4.10 8.08
CA SER A 418 -1.14 2.98 8.23
C SER A 418 -1.05 2.45 9.66
N LEU A 419 -1.13 1.12 9.79
CA LEU A 419 -0.91 0.37 11.03
C LEU A 419 0.50 -0.21 11.11
N THR A 420 0.96 -0.42 12.34
CA THR A 420 2.12 -1.24 12.67
C THR A 420 1.71 -2.68 12.94
N GLN A 421 2.69 -3.57 13.05
CA GLN A 421 2.50 -4.96 13.47
C GLN A 421 2.21 -5.11 14.98
N ASN A 422 2.19 -4.00 15.74
CA ASN A 422 1.90 -3.99 17.17
C ASN A 422 0.43 -3.65 17.40
N TYR A 423 -0.25 -4.39 18.28
CA TYR A 423 -1.58 -4.01 18.75
C TYR A 423 -1.46 -3.15 20.02
N GLY A 424 -2.44 -2.26 20.26
CA GLY A 424 -2.49 -1.42 21.46
C GLY A 424 -2.09 0.04 21.17
N ALA A 425 -1.41 0.69 22.12
CA ALA A 425 -1.14 2.13 22.03
C ALA A 425 -0.25 2.51 20.84
N GLU A 426 0.62 1.60 20.38
CA GLU A 426 1.59 1.82 19.29
C GLU A 426 1.11 1.26 17.94
N MET A 427 -0.19 0.97 17.80
CA MET A 427 -0.71 0.34 16.58
C MET A 427 -0.79 1.27 15.37
N ILE A 428 -0.73 2.59 15.59
CA ILE A 428 -0.67 3.57 14.51
C ILE A 428 0.80 3.80 14.13
N SER A 429 1.08 3.76 12.83
CA SER A 429 2.42 4.10 12.33
C SER A 429 2.70 5.56 12.65
N SER A 430 3.87 5.88 13.21
CA SER A 430 4.19 7.27 13.61
C SER A 430 4.06 8.26 12.46
N PHE A 431 4.43 7.85 11.25
CA PHE A 431 4.30 8.66 10.04
C PHE A 431 2.86 8.76 9.52
N SER A 432 1.92 7.92 9.93
CA SER A 432 0.58 7.92 9.31
C SER A 432 -0.13 9.24 9.56
N ASN A 433 -0.57 9.89 8.49
CA ASN A 433 -1.59 10.92 8.60
C ASN A 433 -2.89 10.33 9.16
N PHE A 434 -3.64 11.17 9.85
CA PHE A 434 -4.90 10.82 10.51
C PHE A 434 -5.90 11.97 10.36
N GLY A 435 -7.18 11.71 10.61
CA GLY A 435 -8.23 12.73 10.53
C GLY A 435 -9.59 12.11 10.77
N GLN A 436 -10.40 12.69 11.66
CA GLN A 436 -11.73 12.19 11.97
C GLN A 436 -12.68 12.26 10.75
N LYS A 437 -12.39 13.13 9.79
CA LYS A 437 -13.22 13.33 8.59
C LYS A 437 -12.58 12.72 7.34
N ASN A 438 -11.29 12.96 7.13
CA ASN A 438 -10.61 12.69 5.85
C ASN A 438 -9.71 11.45 5.83
N VAL A 439 -9.65 10.68 6.91
CA VAL A 439 -9.14 9.31 6.89
C VAL A 439 -10.30 8.36 7.18
N ASP A 440 -10.59 7.43 6.28
CA ASP A 440 -11.75 6.55 6.43
C ASP A 440 -11.46 5.36 7.32
N VAL A 441 -10.33 4.69 7.10
CA VAL A 441 -9.93 3.42 7.72
C VAL A 441 -8.42 3.33 7.91
N PHE A 442 -7.99 2.38 8.73
CA PHE A 442 -6.58 2.00 8.85
C PHE A 442 -6.34 0.59 8.32
N ALA A 443 -5.15 0.33 7.78
CA ALA A 443 -4.71 -0.99 7.33
C ALA A 443 -3.19 -1.19 7.53
N PRO A 444 -2.68 -2.44 7.51
CA PRO A 444 -1.25 -2.73 7.60
C PRO A 444 -0.41 -1.92 6.61
N GLY A 445 0.56 -1.14 7.10
CA GLY A 445 1.42 -0.32 6.24
C GLY A 445 2.86 -0.11 6.71
N SER A 446 3.24 -0.55 7.92
CA SER A 446 4.65 -0.55 8.36
C SER A 446 5.31 -1.90 8.13
N GLY A 447 6.48 -1.91 7.47
CA GLY A 447 7.28 -3.12 7.31
C GLY A 447 6.56 -4.20 6.48
N ILE A 448 5.89 -3.80 5.40
CA ILE A 448 5.19 -4.71 4.50
C ILE A 448 6.17 -5.27 3.48
N TYR A 449 6.35 -6.59 3.50
CA TYR A 449 7.19 -7.31 2.54
C TYR A 449 6.44 -7.56 1.23
N SER A 450 7.01 -7.11 0.10
CA SER A 450 6.41 -7.25 -1.23
C SER A 450 7.47 -7.23 -2.33
N THR A 451 7.03 -7.40 -3.56
CA THR A 451 7.83 -7.43 -4.81
C THR A 451 8.53 -6.10 -5.08
N ILE A 452 9.76 -6.13 -5.58
CA ILE A 452 10.48 -4.98 -6.14
C ILE A 452 11.12 -5.41 -7.47
N PRO A 453 11.47 -4.49 -8.39
CA PRO A 453 11.99 -4.83 -9.70
C PRO A 453 13.18 -5.80 -9.66
N GLY A 454 13.27 -6.67 -10.68
CA GLY A 454 14.36 -7.63 -10.80
C GLY A 454 14.19 -8.89 -9.94
N ASN A 455 12.96 -9.43 -9.88
CA ASN A 455 12.61 -10.65 -9.13
C ASN A 455 13.11 -10.62 -7.68
N SER A 456 12.93 -9.47 -7.03
CA SER A 456 13.45 -9.19 -5.70
C SER A 456 12.31 -8.77 -4.79
N TYR A 457 12.55 -8.78 -3.47
CA TYR A 457 11.52 -8.50 -2.48
C TYR A 457 12.11 -7.67 -1.34
N LYS A 458 11.35 -6.74 -0.79
CA LYS A 458 11.81 -5.87 0.30
C LYS A 458 10.64 -5.44 1.19
N SER A 459 10.93 -5.22 2.47
CA SER A 459 9.99 -4.58 3.40
C SER A 459 10.00 -3.07 3.20
N GLN A 460 8.83 -2.46 3.04
CA GLN A 460 8.65 -1.01 2.96
C GLN A 460 7.59 -0.53 3.97
N GLY A 461 7.67 0.76 4.34
CA GLY A 461 6.75 1.38 5.29
C GLY A 461 6.11 2.62 4.69
N GLY A 462 4.78 2.72 4.78
CA GLY A 462 4.02 3.86 4.30
C GLY A 462 2.52 3.60 4.26
N THR A 463 1.73 4.67 4.27
CA THR A 463 0.31 4.59 3.87
C THR A 463 0.15 4.07 2.44
N SER A 464 1.19 4.22 1.61
CA SER A 464 1.34 3.61 0.29
C SER A 464 1.30 2.08 0.28
N MET A 465 1.58 1.41 1.41
CA MET A 465 1.43 -0.05 1.55
C MET A 465 0.07 -0.43 2.15
N ALA A 466 -0.54 0.48 2.93
CA ALA A 466 -1.87 0.30 3.50
C ALA A 466 -2.98 0.42 2.44
N ALA A 467 -2.89 1.39 1.54
CA ALA A 467 -3.83 1.56 0.42
C ALA A 467 -3.95 0.29 -0.46
N PRO A 468 -2.88 -0.33 -0.97
CA PRO A 468 -3.00 -1.55 -1.78
C PRO A 468 -3.53 -2.75 -1.00
N ALA A 469 -3.25 -2.83 0.31
CA ALA A 469 -3.86 -3.82 1.17
C ALA A 469 -5.40 -3.70 1.17
N VAL A 470 -5.93 -2.48 1.26
CA VAL A 470 -7.38 -2.21 1.16
C VAL A 470 -7.90 -2.44 -0.26
N SER A 471 -7.16 -2.05 -1.29
CA SER A 471 -7.48 -2.35 -2.70
C SER A 471 -7.64 -3.86 -2.93
N GLY A 472 -6.78 -4.68 -2.34
CA GLY A 472 -6.89 -6.13 -2.38
C GLY A 472 -8.15 -6.66 -1.68
N VAL A 473 -8.53 -6.13 -0.51
CA VAL A 473 -9.78 -6.51 0.17
C VAL A 473 -10.99 -6.08 -0.66
N ALA A 474 -10.97 -4.89 -1.25
CA ALA A 474 -12.01 -4.42 -2.17
C ALA A 474 -12.13 -5.35 -3.39
N ALA A 475 -11.00 -5.78 -3.97
CA ALA A 475 -10.98 -6.71 -5.10
C ALA A 475 -11.57 -8.07 -4.73
N LEU A 476 -11.29 -8.60 -3.52
CA LEU A 476 -11.95 -9.80 -3.01
C LEU A 476 -13.47 -9.63 -2.92
N ILE A 477 -13.95 -8.52 -2.35
CA ILE A 477 -15.39 -8.24 -2.25
C ILE A 477 -16.02 -8.19 -3.65
N MET A 478 -15.46 -7.40 -4.57
CA MET A 478 -16.00 -7.23 -5.93
C MET A 478 -15.89 -8.51 -6.76
N SER A 479 -14.89 -9.36 -6.50
CA SER A 479 -14.72 -10.64 -7.17
C SER A 479 -15.82 -11.64 -6.81
N TYR A 480 -16.16 -11.75 -5.52
CA TYR A 480 -17.15 -12.70 -5.02
C TYR A 480 -18.58 -12.15 -4.99
N TYR A 481 -18.75 -10.82 -5.00
CA TYR A 481 -20.02 -10.12 -4.96
C TYR A 481 -20.10 -9.03 -6.05
N PRO A 482 -20.02 -9.39 -7.34
CA PRO A 482 -19.79 -8.45 -8.45
C PRO A 482 -20.93 -7.47 -8.75
N LYS A 483 -22.07 -7.58 -8.03
CA LYS A 483 -23.20 -6.66 -8.14
C LYS A 483 -23.16 -5.53 -7.12
N LEU A 484 -22.21 -5.56 -6.17
CA LEU A 484 -22.03 -4.48 -5.23
C LEU A 484 -21.38 -3.29 -5.93
N SER A 485 -21.94 -2.10 -5.69
CA SER A 485 -21.41 -0.84 -6.19
C SER A 485 -20.19 -0.39 -5.40
N ALA A 486 -19.35 0.47 -5.99
CA ALA A 486 -18.19 1.07 -5.32
C ALA A 486 -18.57 1.75 -3.98
N PRO A 487 -19.67 2.54 -3.88
CA PRO A 487 -20.11 3.09 -2.60
C PRO A 487 -20.53 2.02 -1.57
N GLN A 488 -21.13 0.90 -2.02
CA GLN A 488 -21.44 -0.22 -1.13
C GLN A 488 -20.16 -0.89 -0.62
N VAL A 489 -19.16 -1.07 -1.47
CA VAL A 489 -17.85 -1.62 -1.08
C VAL A 489 -17.13 -0.71 -0.10
N LYS A 490 -17.08 0.62 -0.34
CA LYS A 490 -16.54 1.62 0.60
C LYS A 490 -17.21 1.46 1.98
N LYS A 491 -18.54 1.46 2.02
CA LYS A 491 -19.30 1.29 3.27
C LYS A 491 -19.03 -0.04 3.96
N ILE A 492 -18.90 -1.15 3.22
CA ILE A 492 -18.56 -2.45 3.81
C ILE A 492 -17.21 -2.37 4.50
N LEU A 493 -16.17 -1.87 3.81
CA LEU A 493 -14.82 -1.73 4.36
C LEU A 493 -14.82 -0.88 5.65
N MET A 494 -15.56 0.23 5.64
CA MET A 494 -15.68 1.14 6.79
C MET A 494 -16.54 0.60 7.94
N GLN A 495 -17.50 -0.30 7.70
CA GLN A 495 -18.43 -0.76 8.75
C GLN A 495 -18.08 -2.13 9.31
N SER A 496 -17.41 -2.98 8.53
CA SER A 496 -17.07 -4.35 8.93
C SER A 496 -15.74 -4.48 9.66
N GLY A 497 -14.88 -3.45 9.62
CA GLY A 497 -13.55 -3.48 10.22
C GLY A 497 -13.55 -3.73 11.74
N LEU A 498 -12.39 -3.95 12.32
CA LEU A 498 -12.22 -4.09 13.77
C LEU A 498 -12.04 -2.71 14.41
N SER A 499 -12.64 -2.48 15.58
CA SER A 499 -12.49 -1.24 16.35
C SER A 499 -11.92 -1.53 17.73
N SER A 500 -11.22 -0.56 18.32
CA SER A 500 -10.60 -0.65 19.63
C SER A 500 -10.94 0.57 20.47
N LYS A 501 -11.11 0.38 21.78
CA LYS A 501 -11.25 1.49 22.76
C LYS A 501 -9.90 2.03 23.24
N THR A 502 -8.81 1.47 22.74
CA THR A 502 -7.45 1.86 23.12
C THR A 502 -7.17 3.32 22.72
N SER A 503 -6.50 4.05 23.60
CA SER A 503 -5.85 5.31 23.26
C SER A 503 -4.57 5.01 22.50
N VAL A 504 -4.40 5.63 21.33
CA VAL A 504 -3.29 5.39 20.42
C VAL A 504 -2.36 6.60 20.35
N ILE A 505 -1.07 6.33 20.31
CA ILE A 505 0.00 7.32 20.19
C ILE A 505 0.07 7.77 18.73
N LEU A 506 0.10 9.09 18.52
CA LEU A 506 0.18 9.70 17.19
C LEU A 506 1.55 10.37 17.04
N ASN A 507 2.16 10.21 15.86
CA ASN A 507 3.47 10.82 15.55
C ASN A 507 4.57 10.49 16.58
N GLY A 508 4.53 9.28 17.15
CA GLY A 508 5.49 8.83 18.16
C GLY A 508 5.47 9.65 19.46
N ASP A 509 4.48 10.52 19.68
CA ASP A 509 4.39 11.42 20.82
C ASP A 509 3.22 11.02 21.72
N PRO A 510 3.49 10.40 22.90
CA PRO A 510 2.46 9.99 23.84
C PRO A 510 1.56 11.14 24.33
N SER A 511 2.02 12.40 24.26
CA SER A 511 1.22 13.57 24.63
C SER A 511 0.12 13.89 23.61
N LYS A 512 0.25 13.39 22.38
CA LYS A 512 -0.74 13.53 21.30
C LYS A 512 -1.71 12.35 21.22
N ALA A 513 -1.72 11.46 22.22
CA ALA A 513 -2.57 10.28 22.18
C ALA A 513 -4.06 10.64 22.10
N LYS A 514 -4.80 9.95 21.22
CA LYS A 514 -6.24 10.10 21.01
C LYS A 514 -6.94 8.75 21.06
N SER A 515 -8.26 8.72 21.25
CA SER A 515 -9.02 7.48 21.05
C SER A 515 -8.89 7.03 19.59
N PHE A 516 -8.79 5.72 19.35
CA PHE A 516 -8.76 5.17 17.99
C PHE A 516 -9.99 5.59 17.14
N SER A 517 -11.13 5.85 17.79
CA SER A 517 -12.35 6.35 17.14
C SER A 517 -12.31 7.83 16.73
N GLU A 518 -11.29 8.59 17.15
CA GLU A 518 -11.16 10.04 16.90
C GLU A 518 -10.15 10.36 15.79
N ILE A 519 -9.52 9.34 15.21
CA ILE A 519 -8.42 9.52 14.25
C ILE A 519 -8.75 9.03 12.83
N SER A 520 -9.94 8.45 12.65
CA SER A 520 -10.54 8.14 11.35
C SER A 520 -12.05 8.24 11.45
N ARG A 521 -12.72 8.40 10.31
CA ARG A 521 -14.16 8.47 10.18
C ARG A 521 -14.87 7.21 10.65
N SER A 522 -14.32 6.04 10.35
CA SER A 522 -14.89 4.77 10.82
C SER A 522 -14.46 4.40 12.24
N GLY A 523 -13.26 4.83 12.67
CA GLY A 523 -12.62 4.30 13.87
C GLY A 523 -12.33 2.80 13.73
N ARG A 524 -11.96 2.33 12.53
CA ARG A 524 -11.78 0.90 12.22
C ARG A 524 -10.52 0.57 11.45
N MET A 525 -10.02 -0.64 11.73
CA MET A 525 -9.00 -1.35 10.97
C MET A 525 -9.67 -2.29 9.97
N VAL A 526 -9.26 -2.28 8.70
CA VAL A 526 -9.86 -3.13 7.68
C VAL A 526 -9.68 -4.62 8.02
N ASN A 527 -10.75 -5.41 7.82
CA ASN A 527 -10.75 -6.85 8.09
C ASN A 527 -11.48 -7.60 6.98
N ALA A 528 -10.74 -8.37 6.19
CA ALA A 528 -11.23 -9.10 5.02
C ALA A 528 -12.28 -10.15 5.37
N TYR A 529 -12.09 -10.86 6.48
CA TYR A 529 -13.04 -11.89 6.94
C TYR A 529 -14.41 -11.28 7.25
N ASN A 530 -14.46 -10.24 8.09
CA ASN A 530 -15.70 -9.53 8.40
C ASN A 530 -16.31 -8.86 7.16
N ALA A 531 -15.47 -8.30 6.28
CA ALA A 531 -15.93 -7.63 5.07
C ALA A 531 -16.68 -8.58 4.13
N LEU A 532 -16.18 -9.81 3.93
CA LEU A 532 -16.87 -10.80 3.10
C LEU A 532 -18.19 -11.29 3.72
N ILE A 533 -18.27 -11.38 5.05
CA ILE A 533 -19.54 -11.70 5.74
C ILE A 533 -20.58 -10.59 5.51
N MET A 534 -20.17 -9.33 5.69
CA MET A 534 -21.07 -8.19 5.48
C MET A 534 -21.48 -8.07 4.01
N ALA A 535 -20.54 -8.27 3.07
CA ALA A 535 -20.80 -8.30 1.64
C ALA A 535 -21.83 -9.37 1.25
N ASP A 536 -21.76 -10.58 1.83
CA ASP A 536 -22.78 -11.62 1.64
C ASP A 536 -24.16 -11.17 2.09
N GLY A 537 -24.23 -10.53 3.26
CA GLY A 537 -25.46 -10.00 3.82
C GLY A 537 -26.10 -8.93 2.93
N VAL A 538 -25.30 -7.98 2.44
CA VAL A 538 -25.76 -6.90 1.55
C VAL A 538 -26.18 -7.46 0.19
N ALA A 539 -25.36 -8.33 -0.42
CA ALA A 539 -25.64 -8.91 -1.74
C ALA A 539 -26.91 -9.78 -1.74
N LYS A 540 -27.28 -10.39 -0.61
CA LYS A 540 -28.52 -11.16 -0.44
C LYS A 540 -29.71 -10.33 0.05
N GLY A 541 -29.54 -9.01 0.21
CA GLY A 541 -30.58 -8.10 0.70
C GLY A 541 -30.96 -8.30 2.18
N ARG A 542 -30.10 -8.98 2.96
CA ARG A 542 -30.30 -9.21 4.40
C ARG A 542 -29.85 -8.00 5.24
N LEU A 543 -28.90 -7.22 4.72
CA LEU A 543 -28.41 -5.97 5.29
C LEU A 543 -28.64 -4.83 4.29
N ARG A 544 -28.95 -3.64 4.80
CA ARG A 544 -29.06 -2.41 4.01
C ARG A 544 -28.01 -1.43 4.51
N ILE A 545 -27.22 -0.87 3.59
CA ILE A 545 -26.13 0.07 3.87
C ILE A 545 -26.19 1.27 2.94
#